data_AF-A0A0K8PQW8-F1
#
_entry.id   AF-A0A0K8PQW8-F1
#
_cell.length_a   1.000
_cell.length_b   1.000
_cell.length_c   1.000
_cell.angle_alpha   90.00
_cell.angle_beta   90.00
_cell.angle_gamma   90.00
#
_symmetry.space_group_name_H-M   'P 1'
#
loop_
_entity.id
_entity.type
_entity.pdbx_description
1 polymer ?
#
loop_
_entity_poly.entity_id
_entity_poly.type
_entity_poly.pdbx_seq_one_letter_code
_entity_poly.pdbx_strand_id
1 'polypeptide(L)'
;MVETLVDHAAPGDGEQPGLLHGRIRYEGAFAVLDLDHALAPWLLGDAALATAYNTAYERVYPGALTELVIPATALTGRKAWEQWLHG
;
A
#
# COMPACT_ATOMS: atom_id res chain seq x y z
N MET A 1 17.15 -15.53 8.28
CA MET A 1 15.89 -15.95 7.63
C MET A 1 15.40 -14.74 6.87
N VAL A 2 15.42 -14.80 5.53
CA VAL A 2 14.99 -13.70 4.66
C VAL A 2 13.63 -14.13 4.15
N GLU A 3 12.58 -13.47 4.60
CA GLU A 3 11.25 -13.65 4.01
C GLU A 3 11.10 -12.60 2.91
N THR A 4 11.02 -13.08 1.67
CA THR A 4 10.64 -12.30 0.50
C THR A 4 9.15 -12.06 0.59
N LEU A 5 8.71 -10.80 0.73
CA LEU A 5 7.29 -10.46 0.66
C LEU A 5 6.96 -10.06 -0.79
N VAL A 6 6.32 -11.02 -1.49
CA VAL A 6 5.46 -10.91 -2.68
C VAL A 6 6.15 -10.35 -3.94
N ASP A 7 6.35 -11.25 -4.90
CA ASP A 7 6.91 -11.04 -6.23
C ASP A 7 5.85 -10.40 -7.14
N HIS A 8 6.26 -9.49 -8.03
CA HIS A 8 5.32 -8.86 -8.95
C HIS A 8 5.15 -9.74 -10.19
N ALA A 9 4.32 -10.77 -10.09
CA ALA A 9 3.82 -11.45 -11.26
C ALA A 9 2.81 -10.55 -12.00
N ALA A 10 2.91 -10.55 -13.33
CA ALA A 10 1.92 -9.99 -14.23
C ALA A 10 0.49 -10.44 -13.83
N PRO A 11 -0.56 -9.66 -14.16
CA PRO A 11 -1.93 -9.92 -13.69
C PRO A 11 -2.38 -11.32 -14.13
N GLY A 12 -2.40 -12.26 -13.19
CA GLY A 12 -2.67 -13.67 -13.45
C GLY A 12 -2.56 -14.55 -12.20
N ASP A 13 -1.66 -14.23 -11.27
CA ASP A 13 -1.35 -15.11 -10.15
C ASP A 13 -1.70 -14.46 -8.81
N GLY A 14 -2.98 -14.51 -8.41
CA GLY A 14 -3.49 -14.57 -7.02
C GLY A 14 -2.91 -13.73 -5.86
N GLU A 15 -1.93 -12.86 -6.07
CA GLU A 15 -1.25 -12.08 -5.07
C GLU A 15 -1.98 -10.75 -4.88
N GLN A 16 -2.30 -10.43 -3.63
CA GLN A 16 -2.91 -9.15 -3.28
C GLN A 16 -1.86 -8.05 -3.50
N PRO A 17 -2.18 -6.98 -4.25
CA PRO A 17 -1.25 -5.88 -4.43
C PRO A 17 -0.97 -5.19 -3.10
N GLY A 18 0.31 -5.14 -2.73
CA GLY A 18 0.80 -4.44 -1.55
C GLY A 18 1.16 -2.98 -1.87
N LEU A 19 1.07 -2.12 -0.86
CA LEU A 19 1.51 -0.71 -0.95
C LEU A 19 3.03 -0.55 -1.10
N LEU A 20 3.77 -1.56 -0.68
CA LEU A 20 5.21 -1.59 -0.57
C LEU A 20 5.73 -2.92 -1.09
N HIS A 21 6.85 -2.86 -1.79
CA HIS A 21 7.66 -4.02 -2.12
C HIS A 21 9.07 -3.80 -1.60
N GLY A 22 9.64 -4.84 -0.99
CA GLY A 22 10.92 -4.72 -0.33
C GLY A 22 11.30 -5.96 0.46
N ARG A 23 12.34 -5.82 1.28
CA ARG A 23 12.92 -6.91 2.06
C ARG A 23 12.95 -6.54 3.52
N ILE A 24 12.58 -7.49 4.37
CA ILE A 24 12.75 -7.36 5.81
C ILE A 24 14.05 -8.07 6.20
N ARG A 25 14.98 -7.32 6.80
CA ARG A 25 16.20 -7.84 7.42
C ARG A 25 16.07 -7.76 8.93
N TYR A 26 16.32 -8.88 9.60
CA TYR A 26 16.33 -8.93 11.07
C TYR A 26 17.74 -8.68 11.59
N GLU A 27 17.90 -7.66 12.43
CA GLU A 27 19.16 -7.26 13.05
C GLU A 27 19.00 -7.32 14.58
N GLY A 28 19.15 -8.52 15.13
CA GLY A 28 19.01 -8.77 16.56
C GLY A 28 17.58 -8.48 17.07
N ALA A 29 17.42 -7.39 17.82
CA ALA A 29 16.15 -7.01 18.45
C ALA A 29 15.24 -6.14 17.55
N PHE A 30 15.71 -5.73 16.37
CA PHE A 30 14.94 -4.90 15.45
C PHE A 30 14.89 -5.50 14.04
N ALA A 31 13.87 -5.09 13.28
CA ALA A 31 13.73 -5.40 11.87
C ALA A 31 13.92 -4.12 11.05
N VAL A 32 14.73 -4.22 10.00
CA VAL A 32 14.96 -3.18 8.99
C VAL A 32 14.12 -3.54 7.77
N LEU A 33 13.27 -2.63 7.32
CA LEU A 33 12.55 -2.76 6.05
C LEU A 33 13.31 -1.98 4.98
N ASP A 34 13.93 -2.69 4.03
CA ASP A 34 14.48 -2.10 2.81
C ASP A 34 13.38 -2.05 1.76
N LEU A 35 12.99 -0.84 1.37
CA LEU A 35 11.99 -0.64 0.34
C LEU A 35 12.65 -0.60 -1.04
N ASP A 36 12.29 -1.54 -1.89
CA ASP A 36 12.67 -1.55 -3.31
C ASP A 36 11.69 -0.69 -4.12
N HIS A 37 10.40 -0.71 -3.77
CA HIS A 37 9.36 0.10 -4.40
C HIS A 37 8.23 0.46 -3.43
N ALA A 38 7.65 1.64 -3.63
CA ALA A 38 6.41 2.08 -3.00
C ALA A 38 5.51 2.67 -4.08
N LEU A 39 4.24 2.26 -4.11
CA LEU A 39 3.27 2.75 -5.12
C LEU A 39 3.18 4.27 -5.12
N ALA A 40 3.15 4.87 -3.93
CA ALA A 40 3.33 6.30 -3.76
C ALA A 40 3.83 6.63 -2.33
N PRO A 41 4.74 7.60 -2.17
CA PRO A 41 5.28 7.96 -0.86
C PRO A 41 4.22 8.42 0.16
N TRP A 42 3.14 9.07 -0.29
CA TRP A 42 2.10 9.56 0.62
C TRP A 42 1.23 8.45 1.22
N LEU A 43 1.27 7.24 0.67
CA LEU A 43 0.58 6.07 1.22
C LEU A 43 1.24 5.56 2.50
N LEU A 44 2.49 5.96 2.75
CA LEU A 44 3.25 5.67 3.97
C LEU A 44 3.02 6.69 5.10
N GLY A 45 2.30 7.77 4.79
CA GLY A 45 1.91 8.75 5.80
C GLY A 45 0.82 8.23 6.73
N ASP A 46 0.40 9.09 7.64
CA ASP A 46 -0.77 8.77 8.46
C ASP A 46 -2.04 8.63 7.61
N ALA A 47 -3.03 7.93 8.14
CA ALA A 47 -4.27 7.63 7.44
C ALA A 47 -5.05 8.89 6.97
N ALA A 48 -4.95 10.02 7.67
CA ALA A 48 -5.59 11.25 7.24
C ALA A 48 -4.86 11.86 6.02
N LEU A 49 -3.54 11.82 6.00
CA LEU A 49 -2.74 12.23 4.86
C LEU A 49 -3.01 11.36 3.62
N ALA A 50 -2.95 10.03 3.79
CA ALA A 50 -3.14 9.08 2.69
C ALA A 50 -4.54 9.22 2.07
N THR A 51 -5.59 9.30 2.89
CA THR A 51 -6.97 9.48 2.40
C THR A 51 -7.18 10.81 1.70
N ALA A 52 -6.61 11.91 2.21
CA ALA A 52 -6.72 13.22 1.59
C ALA A 52 -6.04 13.27 0.21
N TYR A 53 -4.81 12.76 0.11
CA TYR A 53 -4.09 12.68 -1.16
C TYR A 53 -4.80 11.79 -2.18
N ASN A 54 -5.22 10.60 -1.76
CA ASN A 54 -5.92 9.68 -2.64
C ASN A 54 -7.26 10.25 -3.13
N THR A 55 -8.01 10.94 -2.27
CA THR A 55 -9.24 11.63 -2.68
C THR A 55 -8.96 12.72 -3.72
N ALA A 56 -7.88 13.49 -3.54
CA ALA A 56 -7.49 14.49 -4.53
C ALA A 56 -7.02 13.85 -5.84
N TYR A 57 -6.25 12.77 -5.75
CA TYR A 57 -5.71 12.03 -6.89
C TYR A 57 -6.83 11.41 -7.74
N GLU A 58 -7.79 10.74 -7.12
CA GLU A 58 -8.96 10.13 -7.79
C GLU A 58 -9.84 11.17 -8.51
N ARG A 59 -9.91 12.41 -8.00
CA ARG A 59 -10.62 13.50 -8.68
C ARG A 59 -9.93 13.94 -9.97
N VAL A 60 -8.60 13.87 -10.02
CA VAL A 60 -7.80 14.24 -11.20
C VAL A 60 -7.71 13.08 -12.18
N TYR A 61 -7.61 11.85 -11.66
CA TYR A 61 -7.46 10.62 -12.43
C TYR A 61 -8.51 9.58 -11.98
N PRO A 62 -9.75 9.69 -12.47
CA PRO A 62 -10.81 8.76 -12.08
C PRO A 62 -10.47 7.31 -12.44
N GLY A 63 -10.60 6.40 -11.46
CA GLY A 63 -10.33 4.97 -11.61
C GLY A 63 -8.89 4.55 -11.31
N ALA A 64 -7.94 5.48 -11.22
CA ALA A 64 -6.52 5.16 -11.04
C ALA A 64 -6.24 4.39 -9.74
N LEU A 65 -6.99 4.67 -8.67
CA LEU A 65 -6.81 3.94 -7.41
C LEU A 65 -7.39 2.53 -7.46
N THR A 66 -8.38 2.28 -8.31
CA THR A 66 -8.93 0.92 -8.50
C THR A 66 -7.94 0.01 -9.22
N GLU A 67 -7.15 0.56 -10.16
CA GLU A 67 -6.03 -0.15 -10.79
C GLU A 67 -4.94 -0.53 -9.77
N LEU A 68 -4.82 0.25 -8.70
CA LEU A 68 -3.96 -0.04 -7.54
C LEU A 68 -4.67 -0.86 -6.45
N VAL A 69 -5.90 -1.34 -6.71
CA VAL A 69 -6.73 -2.15 -5.81
C VAL A 69 -7.02 -1.46 -4.46
N ILE A 70 -7.00 -0.12 -4.47
CA ILE A 70 -7.49 0.71 -3.38
C ILE A 70 -8.96 0.99 -3.66
N PRO A 71 -9.91 0.37 -2.91
CA PRO A 71 -11.33 0.58 -3.18
C PRO A 71 -11.77 1.98 -2.72
N ALA A 72 -12.74 2.57 -3.41
CA ALA A 72 -13.30 3.87 -3.05
C ALA A 72 -13.84 3.91 -1.60
N THR A 73 -14.27 2.76 -1.06
CA THR A 73 -14.70 2.64 0.34
C THR A 73 -13.59 2.94 1.33
N ALA A 74 -12.33 2.60 1.02
CA ALA A 74 -11.17 2.90 1.87
C ALA A 74 -10.90 4.41 1.96
N LEU A 75 -11.38 5.20 0.99
CA LEU A 75 -11.18 6.66 0.94
C LEU A 75 -12.23 7.44 1.74
N THR A 76 -13.26 6.77 2.27
CA THR A 76 -14.36 7.42 3.00
C THR A 76 -13.94 8.05 4.32
N GLY A 77 -12.73 7.73 4.80
CA GLY A 77 -12.08 8.40 5.91
C GLY A 77 -11.07 7.51 6.60
N ARG A 78 -10.41 8.07 7.61
CA ARG A 78 -9.34 7.41 8.38
C ARG A 78 -9.69 5.99 8.82
N LYS A 79 -10.87 5.78 9.39
CA LYS A 79 -11.26 4.46 9.91
C LYS A 79 -11.39 3.41 8.80
N ALA A 80 -11.96 3.78 7.66
CA ALA A 80 -12.11 2.86 6.53
C ALA A 80 -10.75 2.53 5.90
N TRP A 81 -9.85 3.51 5.85
CA TRP A 81 -8.46 3.33 5.43
C TRP A 81 -7.71 2.36 6.33
N GLU A 82 -7.76 2.57 7.66
CA GLU A 82 -7.16 1.68 8.66
C GLU A 82 -7.73 0.27 8.58
N GLN A 83 -9.06 0.12 8.42
CA GLN A 83 -9.70 -1.18 8.25
C GLN A 83 -9.22 -1.91 7.00
N TRP A 84 -9.13 -1.21 5.86
CA TRP A 84 -8.62 -1.79 4.63
C TRP A 84 -7.14 -2.19 4.73
N LEU A 85 -6.31 -1.38 5.40
CA LEU A 85 -4.88 -1.68 5.61
C LEU A 85 -4.63 -2.91 6.48
N HIS A 86 -5.49 -3.16 7.46
CA HIS A 86 -5.27 -4.19 8.47
C HIS A 86 -6.08 -5.48 8.26
N GLY A 87 -7.10 -5.46 7.40
CA GLY A 87 -8.00 -6.59 7.16
C GLY A 87 -9.17 -6.63 8.14
#